data_AF-A0A126P511-F1
#
_entry.id   AF-A0A126P511-F1
#
_cell.length_a   1.000
_cell.length_b   1.000
_cell.length_c   1.000
_cell.angle_alpha   90.00
_cell.angle_beta   90.00
_cell.angle_gamma   90.00
#
_symmetry.space_group_name_H-M   'P 1'
#
loop_
_entity.id
_entity.type
_entity.pdbx_description
1 polymer ?
#
loop_
_entity_poly.entity_id
_entity_poly.type
_entity_poly.pdbx_seq_one_letter_code
_entity_poly.pdbx_strand_id
1 'polypeptide(L)'
;METPHNLAVGEAVFYAREQAVGIIYETYTYVDGPKARPGVGLLLSDGRNVGGFNAREADQFLLPLGATGLDYQFASVGQLAADYGRGLFGEAFHNAQVMHLAKTLASAPPQGE
;
A
#
# COMPACT_ATOMS: atom_id res chain seq x y z
N MET A 1 -10.34 -9.55 -15.55
CA MET A 1 -9.02 -9.94 -15.04
C MET A 1 -8.26 -8.65 -14.88
N GLU A 2 -8.07 -8.18 -13.65
CA GLU A 2 -7.29 -6.96 -13.37
C GLU A 2 -5.83 -7.21 -13.78
N THR A 3 -5.24 -6.23 -14.44
CA THR A 3 -3.86 -6.30 -14.91
C THR A 3 -2.92 -6.35 -13.70
N PRO A 4 -1.86 -7.17 -13.70
CA PRO A 4 -0.91 -7.21 -12.58
C PRO A 4 -0.31 -5.83 -12.34
N HIS A 5 -0.35 -5.35 -11.09
CA HIS A 5 0.17 -4.03 -10.73
C HIS A 5 1.53 -4.13 -10.07
N ASN A 6 2.51 -3.42 -10.63
CA ASN A 6 3.85 -3.36 -10.06
C ASN A 6 3.93 -2.28 -8.97
N LEU A 7 3.52 -2.66 -7.76
CA LEU A 7 3.55 -1.82 -6.57
C LEU A 7 4.99 -1.41 -6.22
N ALA A 8 5.19 -0.12 -5.98
CA ALA A 8 6.47 0.44 -5.55
C ALA A 8 6.44 0.97 -4.11
N VAL A 9 7.61 1.19 -3.50
CA VAL A 9 7.71 1.87 -2.21
C VAL A 9 7.08 3.27 -2.31
N GLY A 10 6.33 3.65 -1.28
CA GLY A 10 5.59 4.90 -1.24
C GLY A 10 4.25 4.88 -1.99
N GLU A 11 3.89 3.77 -2.61
CA GLU A 11 2.57 3.58 -3.20
C GLU A 11 1.53 3.32 -2.11
N ALA A 12 0.38 3.98 -2.23
CA ALA A 12 -0.79 3.72 -1.42
C ALA A 12 -1.62 2.60 -2.01
N VAL A 13 -2.15 1.75 -1.14
CA VAL A 13 -3.08 0.67 -1.47
C VAL A 13 -4.24 0.67 -0.49
N PHE A 14 -5.38 0.15 -0.94
CA PHE A 14 -6.46 -0.26 -0.05
C PHE A 14 -6.35 -1.76 0.18
N TYR A 15 -6.23 -2.16 1.45
CA TYR A 15 -6.16 -3.57 1.84
C TYR A 15 -7.57 -4.09 2.13
N ALA A 16 -8.16 -4.78 1.16
CA ALA A 16 -9.57 -5.17 1.20
C ALA A 16 -9.93 -6.07 2.39
N ARG A 17 -8.97 -6.88 2.88
CA ARG A 17 -9.18 -7.79 4.01
C ARG A 17 -9.36 -7.07 5.34
N GLU A 18 -8.58 -6.02 5.59
CA GLU A 18 -8.64 -5.23 6.84
C GLU A 18 -9.48 -3.96 6.69
N GLN A 19 -9.99 -3.68 5.48
CA GLN A 19 -10.75 -2.46 5.18
C GLN A 19 -9.97 -1.18 5.55
N ALA A 20 -8.67 -1.17 5.28
CA ALA A 20 -7.75 -0.12 5.71
C ALA A 20 -6.86 0.34 4.56
N VAL A 21 -6.47 1.62 4.59
CA VAL A 21 -5.43 2.15 3.71
C VAL A 21 -4.06 1.76 4.25
N GLY A 22 -3.14 1.47 3.33
CA GLY A 22 -1.77 1.14 3.65
C GLY A 22 -0.77 1.72 2.67
N ILE A 23 0.48 1.80 3.10
CA ILE A 23 1.62 2.26 2.31
C ILE A 23 2.59 1.11 2.14
N ILE A 24 3.06 0.91 0.91
CA ILE A 24 4.15 0.00 0.62
C ILE A 24 5.45 0.60 1.15
N TYR A 25 6.05 -0.01 2.17
CA TYR A 25 7.28 0.51 2.80
C TYR A 25 8.55 -0.19 2.31
N GLU A 26 8.42 -1.37 1.68
CA GLU A 26 9.53 -2.08 1.07
C GLU A 26 9.07 -2.92 -0.13
N THR A 27 10.01 -3.21 -1.02
CA THR A 27 9.89 -4.28 -2.01
C THR A 27 11.04 -5.24 -1.82
N TYR A 28 10.78 -6.55 -1.89
CA TYR A 28 11.80 -7.57 -1.69
C TYR A 28 11.73 -8.64 -2.78
N THR A 29 12.89 -9.21 -3.09
CA THR A 29 13.07 -10.02 -4.30
C THR A 29 12.68 -11.48 -4.11
N TYR A 30 11.98 -12.02 -5.13
CA TYR A 30 11.92 -13.43 -5.54
C TYR A 30 11.41 -14.48 -4.53
N VAL A 31 10.28 -14.23 -3.86
CA VAL A 31 9.58 -15.32 -3.15
C VAL A 31 9.19 -16.46 -4.09
N ASP A 32 8.78 -16.13 -5.32
CA ASP A 32 8.34 -17.09 -6.35
C ASP A 32 9.37 -17.33 -7.47
N GLY A 33 10.63 -16.94 -7.24
CA GLY A 33 11.75 -17.15 -8.17
C GLY A 33 12.13 -15.94 -9.04
N PRO A 34 13.25 -16.03 -9.79
CA PRO A 34 13.95 -14.89 -10.41
C PRO A 34 13.18 -14.17 -11.53
N LYS A 35 12.10 -14.77 -12.04
CA LYS A 35 11.23 -14.18 -13.06
C LYS A 35 9.93 -13.61 -12.50
N ALA A 36 9.67 -13.82 -11.20
CA ALA A 36 8.50 -13.32 -10.54
C ALA A 36 8.66 -11.85 -10.18
N ARG A 37 7.52 -11.14 -10.14
CA ARG A 37 7.44 -9.78 -9.63
C ARG A 37 7.84 -9.74 -8.14
N PRO A 38 8.51 -8.66 -7.67
CA PRO A 38 8.86 -8.52 -6.26
C PRO A 38 7.64 -8.64 -5.33
N GLY A 39 7.88 -9.16 -4.13
CA GLY A 39 6.94 -9.05 -3.03
C GLY A 39 7.04 -7.67 -2.38
N VAL A 40 6.04 -7.33 -1.56
CA VAL A 40 5.91 -6.01 -0.95
C VAL A 40 5.59 -6.10 0.54
N GLY A 41 6.15 -5.21 1.33
CA GLY A 41 5.78 -5.03 2.74
C GLY A 41 4.77 -3.91 2.91
N LEU A 42 3.76 -4.10 3.76
CA LEU A 42 2.65 -3.16 3.94
C LEU A 42 2.55 -2.64 5.38
N LEU A 43 2.51 -1.32 5.51
CA LEU A 43 2.21 -0.60 6.76
C LEU A 43 0.81 0.00 6.67
N LEU A 44 -0.07 -0.31 7.62
CA LEU A 44 -1.42 0.27 7.69
C LEU A 44 -1.43 1.65 8.36
N SER A 45 -2.49 2.43 8.12
CA SER A 45 -2.62 3.78 8.68
C SER A 45 -2.66 3.83 10.20
N ASP A 46 -3.00 2.72 10.86
CA ASP A 46 -2.97 2.57 12.32
C ASP A 46 -1.59 2.16 12.87
N GLY A 47 -0.57 2.06 12.01
CA GLY A 47 0.80 1.73 12.38
C GLY A 47 1.09 0.23 12.44
N ARG A 48 0.11 -0.63 12.18
CA ARG A 48 0.35 -2.07 12.10
C ARG A 48 1.14 -2.42 10.85
N ASN A 49 2.29 -3.07 11.04
CA ASN A 49 2.96 -3.80 9.96
C ASN A 49 2.26 -5.16 9.81
N VAL A 50 1.56 -5.37 8.69
CA VAL A 50 0.83 -6.63 8.41
C VAL A 50 1.69 -7.65 7.66
N GLY A 51 2.96 -7.34 7.43
CA GLY A 51 3.95 -8.24 6.84
C GLY A 51 4.03 -8.12 5.32
N GLY A 52 4.63 -9.15 4.74
CA GLY A 52 4.93 -9.23 3.32
C GLY A 52 3.86 -9.97 2.51
N PHE A 53 3.63 -9.49 1.29
CA PHE A 53 2.78 -10.11 0.28
C PHE A 53 3.65 -10.53 -0.90
N ASN A 54 3.54 -11.79 -1.34
CA ASN A 54 4.07 -12.16 -2.65
C ASN A 54 3.23 -11.52 -3.77
N ALA A 55 3.67 -11.65 -5.03
CA ALA A 55 3.00 -11.03 -6.16
C ALA A 55 1.53 -11.44 -6.29
N ARG A 56 1.23 -12.74 -6.10
CA ARG A 56 -0.13 -13.26 -6.20
C ARG A 56 -1.03 -12.74 -5.08
N GLU A 57 -0.52 -12.72 -3.86
CA GLU A 57 -1.27 -12.18 -2.71
C GLU A 57 -1.52 -10.68 -2.86
N ALA A 58 -0.53 -9.94 -3.36
CA ALA A 58 -0.68 -8.53 -3.66
C ALA A 58 -1.80 -8.29 -4.68
N ASP A 59 -1.81 -9.03 -5.80
CA ASP A 59 -2.87 -8.92 -6.82
C ASP A 59 -4.27 -9.30 -6.27
N GLN A 60 -4.33 -10.20 -5.29
CA GLN A 60 -5.60 -10.65 -4.71
C GLN A 60 -6.17 -9.68 -3.67
N PHE A 61 -5.32 -9.03 -2.87
CA PHE A 61 -5.78 -8.32 -1.68
C PHE A 61 -5.52 -6.81 -1.68
N LEU A 62 -4.59 -6.34 -2.51
CA LEU A 62 -4.15 -4.94 -2.50
C LEU A 62 -4.70 -4.23 -3.73
N LEU A 63 -5.55 -3.24 -3.50
CA LEU A 63 -6.09 -2.38 -4.56
C LEU A 63 -5.24 -1.11 -4.65
N PRO A 64 -4.51 -0.87 -5.75
CA PRO A 64 -3.67 0.31 -5.89
C PRO A 64 -4.49 1.60 -5.82
N LEU A 65 -4.05 2.55 -4.99
CA LEU A 65 -4.62 3.89 -4.89
C LEU A 65 -3.79 4.89 -5.69
N GLY A 66 -2.46 4.77 -5.65
CA GLY A 66 -1.52 5.60 -6.41
C GLY A 66 -0.30 6.01 -5.58
N ALA A 67 0.65 6.69 -6.20
CA ALA A 67 1.85 7.16 -5.53
C ALA A 67 1.54 8.29 -4.54
N THR A 68 2.06 8.20 -3.31
CA THR A 68 1.87 9.24 -2.28
C THR A 68 2.92 10.34 -2.28
N GLY A 69 4.02 10.14 -3.01
CA GLY A 69 5.21 10.98 -2.95
C GLY A 69 6.20 10.60 -1.85
N LEU A 70 5.89 9.60 -1.02
CA LEU A 70 6.82 9.09 -0.02
C LEU A 70 8.02 8.40 -0.68
N ASP A 71 9.22 8.89 -0.36
CA ASP A 71 10.48 8.19 -0.63
C ASP A 71 11.01 7.65 0.70
N TYR A 72 10.88 6.33 0.90
CA TYR A 72 11.21 5.68 2.16
C TYR A 72 12.25 4.58 1.97
N GLN A 73 13.23 4.53 2.86
CA GLN A 73 14.25 3.50 2.87
C GLN A 73 14.13 2.65 4.13
N PHE A 74 13.55 1.45 3.96
CA PHE A 74 13.44 0.48 5.04
C PHE A 74 14.79 -0.15 5.37
N ALA A 75 15.13 -0.21 6.66
CA ALA A 75 16.27 -0.98 7.16
C ALA A 75 15.91 -2.04 8.20
N SER A 76 14.88 -1.81 9.03
CA SER A 76 14.40 -2.79 10.01
C SER A 76 13.00 -2.48 10.54
N VAL A 77 12.31 -3.49 11.07
CA VAL A 77 10.98 -3.33 11.69
C VAL A 77 10.98 -2.36 12.88
N GLY A 78 12.09 -2.28 13.62
CA GLY A 78 12.25 -1.34 14.73
C GLY A 78 12.35 0.11 14.25
N GLN A 79 13.09 0.33 13.16
CA GLN A 79 13.14 1.64 12.49
C GLN A 79 11.76 2.03 11.95
N LEU A 80 11.07 1.10 11.27
CA LEU A 80 9.72 1.34 10.74
C LEU A 80 8.74 1.81 11.82
N ALA A 81 8.69 1.12 12.95
CA ALA A 81 7.83 1.48 14.07
C ALA A 81 8.20 2.84 14.69
N ALA A 82 9.50 3.13 14.80
CA ALA A 82 9.98 4.42 15.31
C ALA A 82 9.65 5.58 14.35
N ASP A 83 9.83 5.38 13.05
CA ASP A 83 9.54 6.37 12.01
C ASP A 83 8.03 6.65 11.92
N TYR A 84 7.19 5.62 12.03
CA TYR A 84 5.74 5.79 12.18
C TYR A 84 5.39 6.60 13.43
N GLY A 85 5.95 6.23 14.60
CA GLY A 85 5.70 6.96 15.85
C GLY A 85 6.17 8.42 15.83
N ARG A 86 7.13 8.76 14.98
CA ARG A 86 7.60 10.14 14.73
C ARG A 86 6.74 10.90 13.72
N GLY A 87 5.77 10.24 13.09
CA GLY A 87 4.86 10.85 12.11
C GLY A 87 5.42 10.94 10.68
N LEU A 88 6.51 10.25 10.34
CA LEU A 88 7.13 10.30 9.00
C LEU A 88 6.13 9.96 7.89
N PHE A 89 5.23 9.01 8.15
CA PHE A 89 4.23 8.55 7.19
C PHE A 89 2.95 9.41 7.17
N GLY A 90 2.86 10.48 7.98
CA GLY A 90 1.62 11.25 8.17
C GLY A 90 1.07 11.84 6.87
N GLU A 91 1.93 12.50 6.08
CA GLU A 91 1.53 13.06 4.79
C GLU A 91 1.18 11.97 3.78
N ALA A 92 1.93 10.87 3.75
CA ALA A 92 1.65 9.75 2.87
C ALA A 92 0.27 9.13 3.15
N PHE A 93 -0.09 8.93 4.42
CA PHE A 93 -1.40 8.41 4.82
C PHE A 93 -2.52 9.41 4.55
N HIS A 94 -2.28 10.71 4.75
CA HIS A 94 -3.25 11.73 4.37
C HIS A 94 -3.56 11.66 2.86
N ASN A 95 -2.52 11.63 2.02
CA ASN A 95 -2.66 11.52 0.57
C ASN A 95 -3.38 10.22 0.18
N ALA A 96 -3.04 9.10 0.82
CA ALA A 96 -3.70 7.81 0.60
C ALA A 96 -5.22 7.85 0.89
N GLN A 97 -5.62 8.50 1.99
CA GLN A 97 -7.04 8.67 2.34
C GLN A 97 -7.78 9.52 1.32
N VAL A 98 -7.17 10.62 0.87
CA VAL A 98 -7.74 11.47 -0.19
C VAL A 98 -7.93 10.68 -1.49
N MET A 99 -6.93 9.89 -1.90
CA MET A 99 -7.03 9.04 -3.10
C MET A 99 -8.12 7.99 -2.96
N HIS A 100 -8.22 7.32 -1.80
CA HIS A 100 -9.27 6.35 -1.55
C HIS A 100 -10.66 6.97 -1.65
N LEU A 101 -10.88 8.12 -1.00
CA LEU A 101 -12.15 8.84 -1.05
C LEU A 101 -12.49 9.24 -2.49
N ALA A 102 -11.53 9.82 -3.23
CA ALA A 102 -11.73 10.24 -4.61
C ALA A 102 -12.12 9.08 -5.53
N LYS A 103 -11.47 7.91 -5.39
CA LYS A 103 -11.82 6.72 -6.16
C LYS A 103 -13.20 6.17 -5.79
N THR A 104 -13.55 6.17 -4.52
CA THR A 104 -14.87 5.72 -4.06
C THR A 104 -15.98 6.61 -4.59
N LEU A 105 -15.80 7.94 -4.55
CA LEU A 105 -16.75 8.90 -5.11
C LEU A 105 -16.87 8.80 -6.63
N ALA A 106 -15.77 8.61 -7.35
CA ALA A 106 -15.78 8.43 -8.80
C ALA A 106 -16.42 7.10 -9.24
N SER A 107 -16.42 6.10 -8.36
CA SER A 107 -17.01 4.77 -8.62
C SER A 107 -18.47 4.67 -8.18
N ALA A 108 -18.98 5.66 -7.44
CA ALA A 108 -20.39 5.72 -7.07
C ALA A 108 -21.22 6.05 -8.34
N PRO A 109 -22.30 5.31 -8.63
CA PRO A 109 -23.20 5.70 -9.71
C PRO A 109 -23.75 7.10 -9.43
N PRO A 110 -24.00 7.93 -10.45
CA PRO A 110 -24.63 9.22 -10.25
C PRO A 110 -25.96 9.02 -9.51
N GLN A 111 -26.10 9.63 -8.34
CA GLN A 111 -27.40 9.72 -7.68
C GLN A 111 -28.22 10.81 -8.36
N GLY A 112 -29.08 10.39 -9.28
CA GLY A 112 -30.12 11.17 -9.95
C GLY A 112 -30.77 10.31 -11.03
N GLU A 113 -32.09 10.20 -11.18
CA GLU A 113 -33.27 10.87 -10.60
C GLU A 113 -34.41 9.85 -10.47
#